data_AF-E6WW09-F1
#
_entry.id   AF-E6WW09-F1
#
_cell.length_a   1.000
_cell.length_b   1.000
_cell.length_c   1.000
_cell.angle_alpha   90.00
_cell.angle_beta   90.00
_cell.angle_gamma   90.00
#
_symmetry.space_group_name_H-M   'P 1'
#
loop_
_entity.id
_entity.type
_entity.pdbx_description
1 polymer ?
#
loop_
_entity_poly.entity_id
_entity_poly.type
_entity_poly.pdbx_seq_one_letter_code
_entity_poly.pdbx_strand_id
1 'polypeptide(L)'
;MQVLAALLACLLSLLGGDGPGSQTRISFAREAGQGLLLSKATLAGGRATFDCLSSGSGNCHYLLYRDACEGSDAGAQSQCRRLELERFRLAVGARRVVPDLPGDFDQCVAAADGGDCA
;
A
#
# COMPACT_ATOMS: atom_id res chain seq x y z
N MET A 1 -29.57 31.63 11.07
CA MET A 1 -29.58 30.16 11.21
C MET A 1 -28.97 29.43 10.00
N GLN A 2 -29.24 29.84 8.75
CA GLN A 2 -28.72 29.14 7.56
C GLN A 2 -27.20 29.22 7.36
N VAL A 3 -26.58 30.39 7.64
CA VAL A 3 -25.12 30.57 7.51
C VAL A 3 -24.35 29.68 8.50
N LEU A 4 -24.86 29.52 9.71
CA LEU A 4 -24.24 28.67 10.73
C LEU A 4 -24.30 27.18 10.33
N ALA A 5 -25.42 26.75 9.77
CA ALA A 5 -25.58 25.39 9.24
C ALA A 5 -24.66 25.12 8.04
N ALA A 6 -24.49 26.09 7.15
CA ALA A 6 -23.57 25.98 6.02
C ALA A 6 -22.10 25.90 6.46
N LEU A 7 -21.70 26.69 7.47
CA LEU A 7 -20.37 26.63 8.06
C LEU A 7 -20.11 25.29 8.75
N LEU A 8 -21.08 24.78 9.52
CA LEU A 8 -21.01 23.45 10.13
C LEU A 8 -20.89 22.34 9.08
N ALA A 9 -21.66 22.39 8.00
CA ALA A 9 -21.60 21.43 6.91
C ALA A 9 -20.23 21.46 6.19
N CYS A 10 -19.67 22.64 5.94
CA CYS A 10 -18.31 22.78 5.42
C CYS A 10 -17.28 22.17 6.37
N LEU A 11 -17.33 22.51 7.66
CA LEU A 11 -16.41 21.99 8.68
C LEU A 11 -16.48 20.47 8.80
N LEU A 12 -17.68 19.89 8.78
CA LEU A 12 -17.88 18.43 8.80
C LEU A 12 -17.31 17.75 7.55
N SER A 13 -17.37 18.41 6.39
CA SER A 13 -16.80 17.89 5.14
C SER A 13 -15.26 17.82 5.17
N LEU A 14 -14.61 18.65 5.98
CA LEU A 14 -13.15 18.62 6.19
C LEU A 14 -12.70 17.45 7.10
N LEU A 15 -13.60 16.81 7.85
CA LEU A 15 -13.30 15.69 8.76
C LEU A 15 -13.24 14.31 8.06
N GLY A 16 -13.20 14.27 6.72
CA GLY A 16 -13.27 13.03 5.93
C GLY A 16 -11.96 12.28 5.65
N GLY A 17 -10.88 12.54 6.39
CA GLY A 17 -9.58 11.87 6.19
C GLY A 17 -9.37 10.63 7.07
N ASP A 18 -8.46 9.74 6.67
CA ASP A 18 -8.05 8.52 7.42
C ASP A 18 -7.33 8.81 8.77
N GLY A 19 -7.37 10.06 9.25
CA GLY A 19 -6.74 10.54 10.48
C GLY A 19 -5.37 11.22 10.24
N PRO A 20 -4.86 11.98 11.22
CA PRO A 20 -3.53 12.58 11.11
C PRO A 20 -2.44 11.50 11.04
N GLY A 21 -1.54 11.61 10.07
CA GLY A 21 -0.42 10.68 9.87
C GLY A 21 -0.77 9.38 9.14
N SER A 22 -2.02 9.21 8.67
CA SER A 22 -2.38 8.11 7.78
C SER A 22 -1.81 8.33 6.37
N GLN A 23 -1.22 7.31 5.78
CA GLN A 23 -0.79 7.32 4.38
C GLN A 23 -1.54 6.26 3.61
N THR A 24 -2.26 6.65 2.56
CA THR A 24 -2.96 5.72 1.68
C THR A 24 -2.26 5.66 0.32
N ARG A 25 -1.83 4.46 -0.08
CA ARG A 25 -1.24 4.15 -1.38
C ARG A 25 -2.21 3.32 -2.19
N ILE A 26 -2.53 3.77 -3.39
CA ILE A 26 -3.33 3.01 -4.36
C ILE A 26 -2.40 2.50 -5.44
N SER A 27 -2.38 1.19 -5.63
CA SER A 27 -1.59 0.51 -6.66
C SER A 27 -2.55 0.00 -7.73
N PHE A 28 -2.25 0.33 -8.99
CA PHE A 28 -3.00 -0.19 -10.13
C PHE A 28 -2.05 -0.61 -11.24
N ALA A 29 -2.38 -1.70 -11.90
CA ALA A 29 -1.67 -2.19 -13.07
C ALA A 29 -2.66 -2.79 -14.07
N ARG A 30 -2.36 -2.64 -15.36
CA ARG A 30 -3.07 -3.35 -16.43
C ARG A 30 -2.09 -4.34 -17.03
N GLU A 31 -2.32 -5.61 -16.76
CA GLU A 31 -1.55 -6.69 -17.37
C GLU A 31 -2.32 -7.22 -18.59
N ALA A 32 -1.61 -7.39 -19.70
CA ALA A 32 -2.21 -7.85 -20.96
C ALA A 32 -2.80 -9.26 -20.78
N GLY A 33 -4.13 -9.34 -20.74
CA GLY A 33 -4.86 -10.60 -20.54
C GLY A 33 -5.21 -10.96 -19.09
N GLN A 34 -4.73 -10.22 -18.09
CA GLN A 34 -4.97 -10.49 -16.66
C GLN A 34 -5.83 -9.42 -15.97
N GLY A 35 -6.50 -8.57 -16.75
CA GLY A 35 -7.44 -7.57 -16.24
C GLY A 35 -6.77 -6.41 -15.49
N LEU A 36 -7.58 -5.63 -14.79
CA LEU A 36 -7.11 -4.51 -13.95
C LEU A 36 -6.76 -5.05 -12.55
N LEU A 37 -5.49 -4.92 -12.16
CA LEU A 37 -5.07 -5.00 -10.77
C LEU A 37 -5.40 -3.66 -10.11
N LEU A 38 -6.12 -3.69 -8.99
CA LEU A 38 -6.37 -2.54 -8.13
C LEU A 38 -6.24 -2.97 -6.68
N SER A 39 -5.34 -2.30 -5.96
CA SER A 39 -5.03 -2.54 -4.56
C SER A 39 -4.97 -1.22 -3.82
N LYS A 40 -5.38 -1.22 -2.56
CA LYS A 40 -5.22 -0.08 -1.66
C LYS A 40 -4.48 -0.54 -0.41
N ALA A 41 -3.47 0.21 0.00
CA ALA A 41 -2.80 0.05 1.27
C ALA A 41 -2.92 1.34 2.09
N THR A 42 -3.28 1.23 3.36
CA THR A 42 -3.38 2.36 4.29
C THR A 42 -2.50 2.08 5.50
N LEU A 43 -1.49 2.92 5.70
CA LEU A 43 -0.61 2.92 6.87
C LEU A 43 -1.12 3.93 7.88
N ALA A 44 -1.50 3.48 9.07
CA ALA A 44 -1.92 4.35 10.17
C ALA A 44 -1.53 3.73 11.51
N GLY A 45 -0.91 4.52 12.40
CA GLY A 45 -0.58 4.07 13.76
C GLY A 45 0.28 2.80 13.82
N GLY A 46 1.28 2.68 12.95
CA GLY A 46 2.18 1.52 12.90
C GLY A 46 1.54 0.23 12.35
N ARG A 47 0.35 0.33 11.74
CA ARG A 47 -0.34 -0.80 11.10
C ARG A 47 -0.59 -0.49 9.64
N ALA A 48 -0.29 -1.45 8.76
CA ALA A 48 -0.67 -1.37 7.36
C ALA A 48 -1.89 -2.25 7.09
N THR A 49 -2.92 -1.65 6.50
CA THR A 49 -4.13 -2.33 6.04
C THR A 49 -4.07 -2.47 4.53
N PHE A 50 -4.19 -3.69 4.02
CA PHE A 50 -4.15 -4.00 2.60
C PHE A 50 -5.52 -4.48 2.13
N ASP A 51 -6.01 -3.92 1.03
CA ASP A 51 -7.28 -4.21 0.39
C ASP A 51 -7.03 -4.65 -1.06
N CYS A 52 -7.45 -5.86 -1.41
CA CYS A 52 -7.47 -6.30 -2.82
C CYS A 52 -8.81 -5.89 -3.45
N LEU A 53 -8.80 -4.87 -4.31
CA LEU A 53 -10.04 -4.31 -4.89
C LEU A 53 -10.38 -4.97 -6.23
N SER A 54 -9.38 -5.32 -7.03
CA SER A 54 -9.55 -6.03 -8.30
C SER A 54 -8.26 -6.76 -8.68
N SER A 55 -8.38 -7.92 -9.29
CA SER A 55 -7.30 -8.67 -9.93
C SER A 55 -7.92 -9.69 -10.87
N GLY A 56 -7.43 -9.82 -12.12
CA GLY A 56 -8.00 -10.80 -13.04
C GLY A 56 -7.66 -12.25 -12.71
N SER A 57 -6.69 -12.52 -11.82
CA SER A 57 -6.46 -13.86 -11.26
C SER A 57 -7.40 -14.20 -10.09
N GLY A 58 -8.19 -13.24 -9.61
CA GLY A 58 -8.97 -13.33 -8.39
C GLY A 58 -8.16 -13.12 -7.10
N ASN A 59 -6.84 -12.92 -7.17
CA ASN A 59 -5.98 -12.66 -6.01
C ASN A 59 -5.00 -11.51 -6.27
N CYS A 60 -4.71 -10.73 -5.23
CA CYS A 60 -3.60 -9.78 -5.20
C CYS A 60 -2.45 -10.40 -4.40
N HIS A 61 -1.28 -10.50 -5.02
CA HIS A 61 -0.08 -11.11 -4.43
C HIS A 61 0.83 -9.99 -3.92
N TYR A 62 0.97 -9.89 -2.60
CA TYR A 62 1.74 -8.84 -1.93
C TYR A 62 3.12 -9.35 -1.51
N LEU A 63 4.11 -8.48 -1.71
CA LEU A 63 5.44 -8.58 -1.13
C LEU A 63 5.72 -7.31 -0.33
N LEU A 64 5.91 -7.45 0.98
CA LEU A 64 6.39 -6.38 1.86
C LEU A 64 7.88 -6.56 2.06
N TYR A 65 8.64 -5.48 1.90
CA TYR A 65 10.09 -5.54 1.97
C TYR A 65 10.67 -4.24 2.52
N ARG A 66 11.96 -4.25 2.82
CA ARG A 66 12.76 -3.04 3.01
C ARG A 66 14.09 -3.21 2.29
N ASP A 67 14.61 -2.14 1.72
CA ASP A 67 15.92 -2.17 1.08
C ASP A 67 17.00 -1.78 2.10
N ALA A 68 17.94 -2.69 2.35
CA ALA A 68 19.10 -2.45 3.19
C ALA A 68 20.31 -2.19 2.29
N CYS A 69 20.72 -0.92 2.20
CA CYS A 69 21.88 -0.51 1.41
C CYS A 69 23.11 -0.39 2.32
N GLU A 70 24.17 -1.12 2.00
CA GLU A 70 25.48 -0.96 2.66
C GLU A 70 26.33 0.05 1.88
N GLY A 71 26.89 1.04 2.58
CA GLY A 71 27.90 1.98 2.06
C GLY A 71 27.35 3.33 1.58
N SER A 72 27.77 4.41 2.26
CA SER A 72 27.57 5.81 1.86
C SER A 72 28.89 6.47 1.44
N ASP A 73 29.76 5.73 0.74
CA ASP A 73 30.98 6.30 0.21
C ASP A 73 30.73 6.81 -1.20
N ALA A 74 30.90 8.12 -1.38
CA ALA A 74 30.68 8.84 -2.62
C ALA A 74 31.54 8.25 -3.75
N GLY A 75 30.94 7.35 -4.54
CA GLY A 75 31.57 6.74 -5.71
C GLY A 75 31.29 5.25 -5.90
N ALA A 76 30.82 4.54 -4.88
CA ALA A 76 30.39 3.14 -5.04
C ALA A 76 28.89 3.09 -5.36
N GLN A 77 28.49 2.32 -6.37
CA GLN A 77 27.10 1.93 -6.57
C GLN A 77 26.67 1.15 -5.32
N SER A 78 25.84 1.76 -4.48
CA SER A 78 25.33 1.13 -3.27
C SER A 78 24.61 -0.16 -3.65
N GLN A 79 25.12 -1.29 -3.16
CA GLN A 79 24.44 -2.57 -3.33
C GLN A 79 23.32 -2.63 -2.28
N CYS A 80 22.12 -2.28 -2.71
CA CYS A 80 20.93 -2.41 -1.88
C CYS A 80 20.45 -3.86 -1.94
N ARG A 81 20.37 -4.50 -0.77
CA ARG A 81 19.75 -5.82 -0.63
C ARG A 81 18.33 -5.66 -0.15
N ARG A 82 17.38 -6.17 -0.93
CA ARG A 82 15.99 -6.30 -0.52
C ARG A 82 15.84 -7.35 0.57
N LEU A 83 15.27 -6.97 1.71
CA LEU A 83 14.91 -7.85 2.81
C LEU A 83 13.40 -8.05 2.78
N GLU A 84 12.94 -9.27 2.48
CA GLU A 84 11.54 -9.65 2.56
C GLU A 84 11.08 -9.63 4.02
N LEU A 85 10.02 -8.86 4.29
CA LEU A 85 9.38 -8.77 5.60
C LEU A 85 8.21 -9.75 5.69
N GLU A 86 7.37 -9.76 4.66
CA GLU A 86 6.21 -10.64 4.60
C GLU A 86 5.74 -10.83 3.15
N ARG A 87 5.19 -12.01 2.87
CA ARG A 87 4.56 -12.32 1.59
C ARG A 87 3.22 -12.99 1.82
N PHE A 88 2.20 -12.51 1.14
CA PHE A 88 0.86 -13.08 1.26
C PHE A 88 0.00 -12.78 0.03
N ARG A 89 -1.09 -13.53 -0.10
CA ARG A 89 -2.12 -13.29 -1.11
C ARG A 89 -3.43 -12.90 -0.44
N LEU A 90 -4.18 -12.00 -1.08
CA LEU A 90 -5.54 -11.66 -0.71
C LEU A 90 -6.47 -11.95 -1.88
N ALA A 91 -7.58 -12.64 -1.62
CA ALA A 91 -8.65 -12.75 -2.59
C ALA A 91 -9.25 -11.36 -2.86
N VAL A 92 -9.82 -11.14 -4.05
CA VAL A 92 -10.55 -9.90 -4.36
C VAL A 92 -11.68 -9.68 -3.33
N GLY A 93 -11.77 -8.47 -2.80
CA GLY A 93 -12.67 -8.07 -1.73
C GLY A 93 -12.16 -8.37 -0.32
N ALA A 94 -11.06 -9.12 -0.17
CA ALA A 94 -10.47 -9.41 1.12
C ALA A 94 -9.56 -8.28 1.61
N ARG A 95 -9.45 -8.20 2.94
CA ARG A 95 -8.60 -7.25 3.67
C ARG A 95 -7.68 -8.01 4.63
N ARG A 96 -6.45 -7.50 4.79
CA ARG A 96 -5.53 -7.94 5.84
C ARG A 96 -4.89 -6.75 6.52
N VAL A 97 -4.72 -6.86 7.83
CA VAL A 97 -3.96 -5.91 8.64
C VAL A 97 -2.65 -6.57 9.04
N VAL A 98 -1.54 -5.87 8.80
CA VAL A 98 -0.20 -6.26 9.25
C VAL A 98 0.26 -5.24 10.30
N PRO A 99 0.44 -5.65 11.56
CA PRO A 99 0.99 -4.78 12.60
C PRO A 99 2.53 -4.73 12.52
N ASP A 100 3.11 -3.76 13.22
CA ASP A 100 4.54 -3.72 13.57
C ASP A 100 5.49 -3.70 12.36
N LEU A 101 5.06 -3.08 11.26
CA LEU A 101 5.93 -2.85 10.09
C LEU A 101 6.93 -1.71 10.37
N PRO A 102 8.20 -1.85 9.94
CA PRO A 102 9.19 -0.77 9.98
C PRO A 102 8.69 0.47 9.24
N GLY A 103 9.00 1.67 9.70
CA GLY A 103 8.53 2.91 9.04
C GLY A 103 9.09 3.15 7.62
N ASP A 104 10.16 2.44 7.25
CA ASP A 104 10.84 2.48 5.96
C ASP A 104 10.50 1.28 5.06
N PHE A 105 9.47 0.50 5.39
CA PHE A 105 9.02 -0.58 4.53
C PHE A 105 8.46 -0.05 3.20
N ASP A 106 8.60 -0.85 2.16
CA ASP A 106 7.93 -0.68 0.88
C ASP A 106 7.13 -1.96 0.55
N GLN A 107 6.28 -1.85 -0.45
CA GLN A 107 5.37 -2.89 -0.88
C GLN A 107 5.33 -3.01 -2.40
N CYS A 108 5.24 -4.24 -2.87
CA CYS A 108 4.90 -4.57 -4.25
C CYS A 108 3.61 -5.42 -4.26
N VAL A 109 2.81 -5.25 -5.31
CA VAL A 109 1.61 -6.07 -5.53
C VAL A 109 1.54 -6.48 -6.99
N ALA A 110 1.30 -7.77 -7.24
CA ALA A 110 1.16 -8.35 -8.58
C ALA A 110 -0.18 -9.10 -8.71
N ALA A 111 -0.67 -9.25 -9.95
CA ALA A 111 -1.87 -10.04 -10.17
C ALA A 111 -1.60 -11.55 -10.16
N ALA A 112 -0.35 -11.99 -10.36
CA ALA A 112 0.03 -13.41 -10.36
C ALA A 112 1.18 -13.69 -9.38
N ASP A 113 1.27 -14.94 -8.92
CA ASP A 113 2.42 -15.42 -8.16
C ASP A 113 3.69 -15.32 -9.02
N GLY A 114 4.73 -14.67 -8.48
CA GLY A 114 5.99 -14.46 -9.19
C GLY A 114 5.95 -13.40 -10.29
N GLY A 115 4.95 -12.51 -10.31
CA GLY A 115 4.97 -11.30 -11.15
C GLY A 115 6.13 -10.35 -10.79
N ASP A 116 6.10 -9.12 -11.31
CA ASP A 116 7.19 -8.12 -11.24
C ASP A 116 7.67 -7.72 -9.82
N CYS A 117 7.14 -8.35 -8.77
CA CYS A 117 7.63 -8.30 -7.40
C CYS A 117 8.83 -9.24 -7.17
N ALA A 118 9.93 -8.98 -7.88
CA ALA A 118 11.25 -9.60 -7.67
C ALA A 118 12.24 -8.55 -7.13
#